data_AF-A0A7J2J519-F1
#
_entry.id   AF-A0A7J2J519-F1
#
_cell.length_a   1.000
_cell.length_b   1.000
_cell.length_c   1.000
_cell.angle_alpha   90.00
_cell.angle_beta   90.00
_cell.angle_gamma   90.00
#
_symmetry.space_group_name_H-M   'P 1'
#
loop_
_entity.id
_entity.type
_entity.pdbx_description
1 polymer ?
#
loop_
_entity_poly.entity_id
_entity_poly.type
_entity_poly.pdbx_seq_one_letter_code
_entity_poly.pdbx_strand_id
1 'polypeptide(L)' 'MFLEGDTLLAPIDKYLRAGVHIGTQQKTKDMEPYIYKVRPDGLYVL' A
#
# COMPACT_ATOMS: atom_id res chain seq x y z
N MET A 1 18.27 18.70 -9.30
CA MET A 1 16.96 18.16 -9.74
C MET A 1 16.23 17.76 -8.47
N PHE A 2 15.32 18.61 -7.99
CA PHE A 2 14.54 18.30 -6.79
C PHE A 2 13.60 17.15 -7.17
N LEU A 3 13.85 15.94 -6.66
CA LEU A 3 12.90 14.85 -6.82
C LEU A 3 11.74 15.14 -5.88
N GLU A 4 10.52 15.12 -6.42
CA GLU A 4 9.23 15.39 -5.77
C GLU A 4 9.04 14.50 -4.53
N GLY A 5 9.61 14.92 -3.41
CA GLY A 5 9.53 14.21 -2.14
C GLY A 5 8.29 14.56 -1.31
N ASP A 6 7.24 15.15 -1.89
CA ASP A 6 6.26 15.88 -1.07
C ASP A 6 4.83 15.98 -1.63
N THR A 7 4.12 14.86 -1.77
CA THR A 7 2.63 14.92 -1.87
C THR A 7 1.91 13.81 -1.11
N LEU A 8 2.45 13.34 0.02
CA LEU A 8 1.62 12.61 0.97
C LEU A 8 0.80 13.62 1.78
N LEU A 9 -0.51 13.41 1.88
CA LEU A 9 -1.41 14.29 2.65
C LEU A 9 -1.14 14.24 4.17
N ALA A 10 -0.35 13.26 4.60
CA ALA A 10 0.10 13.07 5.97
C ALA A 10 1.44 12.31 5.98
N PRO A 11 2.17 12.28 7.11
CA PRO A 11 3.35 11.45 7.24
C PRO A 11 3.05 9.97 6.97
N ILE A 12 3.97 9.27 6.29
CA ILE A 12 3.83 7.84 5.96
C ILE A 12 3.52 6.97 7.19
N ASP A 13 4.14 7.28 8.33
CA ASP A 13 3.91 6.62 9.61
C ASP A 13 2.43 6.60 10.03
N LYS A 14 1.66 7.63 9.67
CA LYS A 14 0.22 7.69 9.98
C LYS A 14 -0.54 6.64 9.20
N TYR A 15 -0.22 6.44 7.92
CA TYR A 15 -0.82 5.40 7.09
C TYR A 15 -0.42 4.00 7.54
N LEU A 16 0.85 3.81 7.92
CA LEU A 16 1.33 2.53 8.43
C LEU A 16 0.64 2.14 9.74
N ARG A 17 0.54 3.07 10.70
CA ARG A 17 -0.14 2.83 11.99
C ARG A 17 -1.65 2.61 11.84
N ALA A 18 -2.28 3.25 10.87
CA ALA A 18 -3.70 3.04 10.56
C ALA A 18 -3.96 1.70 9.85
N GLY A 19 -2.93 1.02 9.34
CA GLY A 19 -3.06 -0.27 8.67
C GLY A 19 -3.69 -0.22 7.28
N VAL A 20 -3.76 0.95 6.64
CA VAL A 20 -4.47 1.12 5.34
C VAL A 20 -3.84 0.33 4.18
N HIS A 21 -2.58 -0.05 4.31
CA HIS A 21 -1.82 -0.83 3.33
C HIS A 21 -2.08 -2.34 3.46
N ILE A 22 -2.78 -2.79 4.50
CA ILE A 22 -3.09 -4.20 4.71
C ILE A 22 -4.36 -4.55 3.92
N GLY A 23 -4.19 -5.31 2.84
CA GLY A 23 -5.29 -5.85 2.04
C GLY A 23 -5.89 -7.12 2.64
N THR A 24 -6.43 -7.99 1.77
CA THR A 24 -7.03 -9.28 2.18
C THR A 24 -6.31 -10.45 1.49
N GLN A 25 -6.78 -11.69 1.68
CA GLN A 25 -6.29 -12.85 0.92
C GLN A 25 -6.97 -12.97 -0.46
N GLN A 26 -8.10 -12.29 -0.68
CA GLN A 26 -8.80 -12.26 -1.95
C GLN A 26 -8.37 -11.04 -2.76
N LYS A 27 -8.22 -11.18 -4.08
CA LYS A 27 -7.99 -10.06 -5.00
C LYS A 27 -8.88 -10.16 -6.23
N THR A 28 -9.12 -9.03 -6.87
CA THR A 28 -9.71 -8.93 -8.21
C THR A 28 -8.66 -8.49 -9.22
N LYS A 29 -8.90 -8.73 -10.51
CA LYS A 29 -7.98 -8.36 -11.59
C LYS A 29 -7.75 -6.85 -11.64
N ASP A 30 -8.80 -6.07 -11.41
CA ASP A 30 -8.73 -4.60 -11.47
C ASP A 30 -7.85 -3.99 -10.36
N MET A 31 -7.61 -4.74 -9.28
CA MET A 31 -6.75 -4.30 -8.17
C MET A 31 -5.26 -4.58 -8.39
N GLU A 32 -4.89 -5.37 -9.40
CA GLU A 32 -3.48 -5.74 -9.65
C GLU A 32 -2.52 -4.55 -9.78
N PRO A 33 -2.88 -3.42 -10.42
CA PRO A 33 -2.00 -2.24 -10.51
C PRO A 33 -1.71 -1.57 -9.16
N TYR A 34 -2.54 -1.81 -8.15
CA TYR A 34 -2.46 -1.18 -6.83
C TYR A 34 -1.90 -2.10 -5.74
N ILE A 35 -1.48 -3.32 -6.10
CA ILE A 35 -0.89 -4.27 -5.15
C ILE A 35 0.62 -4.15 -5.24
N TYR A 36 1.26 -3.68 -4.17
CA TYR A 36 2.71 -3.60 -4.07
C TYR A 36 3.38 -4.97 -3.95
N LYS A 37 2.89 -5.85 -3.05
CA LYS A 37 3.45 -7.20 -2.86
C LYS A 37 2.48 -8.16 -2.17
N VAL A 38 2.85 -9.43 -2.14
CA VAL A 38 2.17 -10.48 -1.37
C VAL A 38 3.02 -10.86 -0.17
N ARG A 39 2.42 -10.97 1.01
CA ARG A 39 3.09 -11.46 2.23
C ARG A 39 3.14 -13.00 2.25
N PRO A 40 4.03 -13.61 3.06
CA PRO A 40 4.12 -15.07 3.18
C PRO A 40 2.83 -15.74 3.69
N ASP A 41 1.99 -15.01 4.41
CA ASP A 41 0.68 -15.46 4.92
C ASP A 41 -0.46 -15.28 3.89
N GLY A 42 -0.15 -14.84 2.67
CA GLY A 42 -1.11 -14.68 1.58
C GLY A 42 -1.88 -13.36 1.58
N LEU A 43 -1.61 -12.45 2.53
CA LEU A 43 -2.21 -11.12 2.52
C LEU A 43 -1.56 -10.22 1.46
N TYR A 44 -2.39 -9.55 0.67
CA TYR A 44 -1.95 -8.51 -0.26
C TYR A 44 -1.60 -7.22 0.50
N VAL A 45 -0.51 -6.58 0.08
CA VAL A 45 -0.12 -5.24 0.54
C VAL A 45 -0.33 -4.28 -0.62
N LEU A 46 -1.08 -3.22 -0.37
CA LEU A 46 -1.32 -2.14 -1.31
C LEU A 46 -0.12 -1.19 -1.35
#